data_AF-A0A7Z9I8Z7-F1
#
_entry.id   AF-A0A7Z9I8Z7-F1
#
_cell.length_a   1.000
_cell.length_b   1.000
_cell.length_c   1.000
_cell.angle_alpha   90.00
_cell.angle_beta   90.00
_cell.angle_gamma   90.00
#
_symmetry.space_group_name_H-M   'P 1'
#
loop_
_entity.id
_entity.type
_entity.pdbx_description
1 polymer ?
#
loop_
_entity_poly.entity_id
_entity_poly.type
_entity_poly.pdbx_seq_one_letter_code
_entity_poly.pdbx_strand_id
1 'polypeptide(L)'
;MCASDDIQTAVDISEVVIADSSDRLHRPRVLTMLLFCLCGLLAVTWGMMGVGPALNSEIPILTRHPDVHWSQISVPVKKHIPAEFSELLQVNNVPFDAAIASHEIRITNVQVIDIDGDGKPEVLVCDASKNTVIAYHYRGTEKIDIQQQLETNPDALNDLLSNGSVRHKWDQTLIGDQLIAPAHATVVDVDQDGDQDIVVSTLGDLMPSDELIGTVTLFEKVDEGYHRRVLLRDVRRVADVQFGDFDDDGDTDLVVAVFGYARGGVIILENMGDGSYRDKEIITRPGIVHVPVADYDNDGDLDIGAIVTQDEEEVWALENDGQGNFTPRVLFMTDNFDVGGGGLIAADIDQDGLMDLLMSQGDNLEYGHGWPQPYHGVIWLRNLGNWKFESEQIGHLGGAYGTAATDVDGDGDIDVVIVSMSNDYANPRNPSIIWLENDGNKFKRQHLIDTKPTELIAVGCGDVNGDGKIDIVAGQFRIPLSVVEDQPITIWIKE
;
A
#
# COMPACT_ATOMS: atom_id res chain seq x y z
N MET A 1 5.58 -61.55 -69.95
CA MET A 1 6.23 -62.74 -69.37
C MET A 1 7.41 -62.25 -68.57
N CYS A 2 7.37 -62.51 -67.26
CA CYS A 2 8.44 -62.64 -66.26
C CYS A 2 9.66 -61.69 -66.36
N ALA A 3 9.88 -60.83 -65.35
CA ALA A 3 10.66 -61.10 -64.12
C ALA A 3 12.17 -61.24 -64.45
N SER A 4 13.14 -60.64 -63.76
CA SER A 4 13.30 -60.35 -62.33
C SER A 4 14.61 -59.58 -62.11
N ASP A 5 14.62 -58.77 -61.05
CA ASP A 5 15.69 -58.47 -60.08
C ASP A 5 17.04 -57.82 -60.48
N ASP A 6 17.17 -56.58 -59.96
CA ASP A 6 18.24 -55.97 -59.15
C ASP A 6 19.70 -55.93 -59.62
N ILE A 7 20.27 -54.71 -59.63
CA ILE A 7 21.54 -54.33 -58.98
C ILE A 7 21.62 -52.79 -58.86
N GLN A 8 22.10 -52.35 -57.69
CA GLN A 8 22.34 -50.98 -57.21
C GLN A 8 23.23 -50.10 -58.10
N THR A 9 23.01 -48.78 -58.04
CA THR A 9 24.03 -47.70 -58.01
C THR A 9 23.29 -46.38 -57.64
N ALA A 10 23.52 -45.85 -56.44
CA ALA A 10 24.32 -44.64 -56.15
C ALA A 10 23.74 -43.34 -56.74
N VAL A 11 23.66 -42.17 -56.08
CA VAL A 11 23.96 -41.63 -54.73
C VAL A 11 23.29 -40.24 -54.73
N ASP A 12 23.00 -39.72 -53.54
CA ASP A 12 22.77 -38.30 -53.18
C ASP A 12 21.45 -37.61 -53.53
N ILE A 13 20.65 -37.37 -52.48
CA ILE A 13 20.19 -36.03 -52.10
C ILE A 13 19.73 -36.09 -50.64
N SER A 14 20.56 -35.59 -49.73
CA SER A 14 20.17 -35.32 -48.35
C SER A 14 19.25 -34.11 -48.31
N GLU A 15 17.94 -34.34 -48.35
CA GLU A 15 16.94 -33.35 -47.98
C GLU A 15 15.86 -34.01 -47.11
N VAL A 16 15.58 -33.35 -45.99
CA VAL A 16 14.32 -33.39 -45.24
C VAL A 16 13.92 -34.73 -44.62
N VAL A 17 14.32 -34.94 -43.36
CA VAL A 17 13.52 -35.74 -42.43
C VAL A 17 12.90 -34.81 -41.39
N ILE A 18 11.59 -34.70 -41.53
CA ILE A 18 10.59 -34.17 -40.61
C ILE A 18 10.88 -34.72 -39.21
N ALA A 19 11.09 -33.82 -38.24
CA ALA A 19 11.13 -34.18 -36.84
C ALA A 19 9.70 -34.53 -36.39
N ASP A 20 9.46 -35.82 -36.18
CA ASP A 20 8.21 -36.34 -35.63
C ASP A 20 8.17 -36.10 -34.11
N SER A 21 7.17 -35.35 -33.69
CA SER A 21 6.83 -35.08 -32.30
C SER A 21 5.99 -36.23 -31.74
N SER A 22 6.51 -36.98 -30.76
CA SER A 22 5.67 -37.54 -29.68
C SER A 22 6.49 -38.19 -28.56
N ASP A 23 6.22 -37.70 -27.34
CA ASP A 23 6.14 -38.43 -26.07
C ASP A 23 7.30 -39.33 -25.62
N ARG A 24 8.16 -38.76 -24.75
CA ARG A 24 8.68 -39.49 -23.57
C ARG A 24 8.72 -38.60 -22.33
N LEU A 25 7.54 -38.26 -21.81
CA LEU A 25 7.39 -37.87 -20.40
C LEU A 25 7.89 -39.03 -19.51
N HIS A 26 8.96 -38.78 -18.76
CA HIS A 26 9.46 -39.70 -17.74
C HIS A 26 8.37 -39.92 -16.68
N ARG A 27 7.68 -41.06 -16.72
CA ARG A 27 6.80 -41.45 -15.62
C ARG A 27 7.65 -41.66 -14.37
N PRO A 28 7.36 -40.99 -13.23
CA PRO A 28 8.08 -41.24 -11.99
C PRO A 28 7.89 -42.71 -11.58
N ARG A 29 8.93 -43.31 -11.01
CA ARG A 29 8.88 -44.70 -10.52
C ARG A 29 7.78 -44.80 -9.47
N VAL A 30 7.06 -45.93 -9.44
CA VAL A 30 5.97 -46.20 -8.47
C VAL A 30 6.41 -45.96 -7.03
N LEU A 31 7.68 -46.22 -6.71
CA LEU A 31 8.27 -45.93 -5.40
C LEU A 31 8.28 -44.43 -5.07
N THR A 32 8.54 -43.58 -6.06
CA THR A 32 8.50 -42.11 -5.93
C THR A 32 7.08 -41.63 -5.70
N MET A 33 6.10 -42.15 -6.46
CA MET A 33 4.68 -41.83 -6.21
C MET A 33 4.22 -42.27 -4.82
N LEU A 34 4.62 -43.47 -4.38
CA LEU A 34 4.29 -43.96 -3.03
C LEU A 34 4.95 -43.12 -1.94
N LEU A 35 6.18 -42.62 -2.14
CA LEU A 35 6.82 -41.69 -1.21
C LEU A 35 6.07 -40.36 -1.14
N PHE A 36 5.69 -39.77 -2.28
CA PHE A 36 4.90 -38.55 -2.32
C PHE A 36 3.52 -38.72 -1.66
N CYS A 37 2.84 -39.86 -1.90
CA CYS A 37 1.59 -40.16 -1.21
C CYS A 37 1.78 -40.34 0.30
N LEU A 38 2.88 -40.97 0.74
CA LEU A 38 3.17 -41.15 2.17
C LEU A 38 3.51 -39.81 2.85
N CYS A 39 4.30 -38.95 2.19
CA CYS A 39 4.59 -37.59 2.64
C CYS A 39 3.33 -36.73 2.67
N GLY A 40 2.47 -36.82 1.65
CA GLY A 40 1.18 -36.14 1.61
C GLY A 40 0.23 -36.61 2.72
N LEU A 41 0.19 -37.92 3.02
CA LEU A 41 -0.61 -38.46 4.12
C LEU A 41 -0.08 -38.00 5.49
N LEU A 42 1.24 -37.93 5.65
CA LEU A 42 1.89 -37.37 6.85
C LEU A 42 1.60 -35.87 7.00
N ALA A 43 1.63 -35.08 5.91
CA ALA A 43 1.29 -33.66 5.94
C ALA A 43 -0.19 -33.42 6.28
N VAL A 44 -1.11 -34.21 5.71
CA VAL A 44 -2.55 -34.13 6.04
C VAL A 44 -2.80 -34.54 7.48
N THR A 45 -2.19 -35.63 7.95
CA THR A 45 -2.33 -36.04 9.36
C THR A 45 -1.70 -35.04 10.33
N TRP A 46 -0.60 -34.38 9.95
CA TRP A 46 0.01 -33.32 10.74
C TRP A 46 -0.89 -32.07 10.79
N GLY A 47 -1.47 -31.66 9.66
CA GLY A 47 -2.45 -30.56 9.59
C GLY A 47 -3.74 -30.85 10.36
N MET A 48 -4.23 -32.10 10.36
CA MET A 48 -5.41 -32.51 11.14
C MET A 48 -5.15 -32.62 12.65
N MET A 49 -3.89 -32.76 13.08
CA MET A 49 -3.54 -32.80 14.50
C MET A 49 -3.59 -31.42 15.18
N GLY A 50 -3.82 -30.33 14.43
CA GLY A 50 -3.90 -28.97 14.98
C GLY A 50 -2.59 -28.49 15.61
N VAL A 51 -1.51 -29.25 15.43
CA VAL A 51 -0.16 -28.83 15.77
C VAL A 51 0.33 -28.10 14.53
N GLY A 52 -0.02 -26.82 14.41
CA GLY A 52 0.72 -25.95 13.51
C GLY A 52 2.21 -26.08 13.83
N PRO A 53 3.12 -25.94 12.86
CA PRO A 53 4.52 -25.77 13.22
C PRO A 53 4.54 -24.63 14.24
N ALA A 54 4.94 -24.95 15.47
CA ALA A 54 5.49 -23.94 16.36
C ALA A 54 6.81 -23.55 15.69
N LEU A 55 6.71 -22.75 14.63
CA LEU A 55 7.77 -21.85 14.27
C LEU A 55 7.84 -20.97 15.52
N ASN A 56 8.80 -21.31 16.38
CA ASN A 56 9.40 -20.33 17.25
C ASN A 56 9.91 -19.26 16.28
N SER A 57 9.05 -18.30 15.89
CA SER A 57 9.57 -17.04 15.44
C SER A 57 10.47 -16.61 16.60
N GLU A 58 11.76 -16.46 16.32
CA GLU A 58 12.62 -15.75 17.25
C GLU A 58 12.03 -14.34 17.33
N ILE A 59 11.12 -14.13 18.28
CA ILE A 59 10.46 -12.85 18.48
C ILE A 59 11.57 -11.91 18.94
N PRO A 60 12.00 -10.94 18.11
CA PRO A 60 12.91 -9.93 18.61
C PRO A 60 12.12 -9.17 19.66
N ILE A 61 12.55 -9.22 20.92
CA ILE A 61 11.99 -8.33 21.94
C ILE A 61 12.53 -6.95 21.61
N LEU A 62 11.79 -6.20 20.80
CA LEU A 62 12.11 -4.82 20.49
C LEU A 62 11.86 -3.95 21.72
N THR A 63 12.77 -3.01 21.95
CA THR A 63 12.64 -2.00 22.99
C THR A 63 12.22 -0.68 22.37
N ARG A 64 11.51 0.15 23.13
CA ARG A 64 11.28 1.54 22.73
C ARG A 64 12.60 2.30 22.76
N HIS A 65 12.73 3.32 21.92
CA HIS A 65 13.85 4.25 21.99
C HIS A 65 13.91 4.92 23.39
N PRO A 66 15.09 5.09 24.00
CA PRO A 66 15.21 5.62 25.36
C PRO A 66 14.77 7.09 25.49
N ASP A 67 14.98 7.89 24.44
CA ASP A 67 14.79 9.35 24.48
C ASP A 67 13.60 9.83 23.63
N VAL A 68 12.91 8.93 22.93
CA VAL A 68 11.72 9.25 22.12
C VAL A 68 10.50 8.62 22.77
N HIS A 69 9.49 9.43 23.01
CA HIS A 69 8.24 9.02 23.65
C HIS A 69 7.05 9.42 22.78
N TRP A 70 6.02 8.58 22.81
CA TRP A 70 4.85 8.69 21.96
C TRP A 70 3.59 8.71 22.82
N SER A 71 2.71 9.66 22.54
CA SER A 71 1.34 9.66 23.05
C SER A 71 0.38 9.21 21.94
N GLN A 72 -0.35 8.13 22.20
CA GLN A 72 -1.26 7.56 21.21
C GLN A 72 -2.63 8.25 21.29
N ILE A 73 -3.16 8.65 20.14
CA ILE A 73 -4.50 9.22 19.99
C ILE A 73 -5.24 8.53 18.86
N SER A 74 -6.56 8.40 18.97
CA SER A 74 -7.41 7.89 17.89
C SER A 74 -8.25 9.02 17.29
N VAL A 75 -8.34 9.08 15.96
CA VAL A 75 -9.17 10.08 15.29
C VAL A 75 -10.61 9.57 15.23
N PRO A 76 -11.60 10.37 15.68
CA PRO A 76 -13.00 9.94 15.67
C PRO A 76 -13.54 9.89 14.23
N VAL A 77 -13.74 8.69 13.70
CA VAL A 77 -14.30 8.51 12.35
C VAL A 77 -15.83 8.51 12.43
N LYS A 78 -16.44 9.64 12.05
CA LYS A 78 -17.90 9.77 11.98
C LYS A 78 -18.43 9.05 10.74
N LYS A 79 -19.65 8.51 10.82
CA LYS A 79 -20.33 7.95 9.65
C LYS A 79 -20.79 9.11 8.78
N HIS A 80 -20.27 9.20 7.55
CA HIS A 80 -20.80 10.14 6.56
C HIS A 80 -22.16 9.65 6.09
N ILE A 81 -23.11 10.57 5.96
CA ILE A 81 -24.47 10.30 5.48
C ILE A 81 -24.72 11.28 4.34
N PRO A 82 -24.83 10.81 3.09
CA PRO A 82 -25.10 11.70 1.97
C PRO A 82 -26.38 12.50 2.20
N ALA A 83 -26.40 13.76 1.73
CA ALA A 83 -27.49 14.70 2.01
C ALA A 83 -28.88 14.15 1.58
N GLU A 84 -28.93 13.43 0.46
CA GLU A 84 -30.10 12.75 -0.08
C GLU A 84 -30.71 11.67 0.86
N PHE A 85 -29.90 11.04 1.72
CA PHE A 85 -30.37 10.09 2.73
C PHE A 85 -30.70 10.77 4.07
N SER A 86 -30.22 11.99 4.30
CA SER A 86 -30.48 12.72 5.54
C SER A 86 -31.97 13.04 5.72
N GLU A 87 -32.70 13.32 4.63
CA GLU A 87 -34.16 13.50 4.66
C GLU A 87 -34.92 12.19 4.97
N LEU A 88 -34.46 11.06 4.42
CA LEU A 88 -35.05 9.73 4.67
C LEU A 88 -34.89 9.28 6.13
N LEU A 89 -33.80 9.69 6.78
CA LEU A 89 -33.53 9.40 8.19
C LEU A 89 -34.40 10.25 9.14
N GLN A 90 -34.68 11.50 8.77
CA GLN A 90 -35.58 12.37 9.54
C GLN A 90 -37.04 11.89 9.53
N VAL A 91 -37.46 11.14 8.49
CA VAL A 91 -38.84 10.65 8.37
C VAL A 91 -39.12 9.41 9.23
N ASN A 92 -38.10 8.62 9.58
CA ASN A 92 -38.34 7.27 10.09
C ASN A 92 -38.06 7.04 11.59
N ASN A 93 -37.42 7.95 12.33
CA ASN A 93 -37.17 7.79 13.78
C ASN A 93 -36.58 6.42 14.21
N VAL A 94 -35.97 5.68 13.27
CA VAL A 94 -35.30 4.41 13.57
C VAL A 94 -33.82 4.72 13.77
N PRO A 95 -33.20 4.32 14.88
CA PRO A 95 -31.75 4.37 15.03
C PRO A 95 -31.15 3.42 13.98
N PHE A 96 -30.63 3.97 12.89
CA PHE A 96 -30.03 3.21 11.78
C PHE A 96 -28.71 2.52 12.20
N ASP A 97 -28.20 2.86 13.37
CA ASP A 97 -26.93 2.34 13.93
C ASP A 97 -26.95 0.83 14.20
N ALA A 98 -28.13 0.21 14.30
CA ALA A 98 -28.25 -1.20 14.71
C ALA A 98 -28.43 -2.21 13.55
N ALA A 99 -28.67 -1.78 12.31
CA ALA A 99 -29.16 -2.69 11.26
C ALA A 99 -28.10 -3.21 10.28
N ILE A 100 -26.97 -2.53 10.10
CA ILE A 100 -25.79 -3.03 9.35
C ILE A 100 -24.54 -2.41 9.96
N ALA A 101 -24.12 -2.90 11.13
CA ALA A 101 -22.77 -2.65 11.63
C ALA A 101 -21.87 -3.79 11.15
N SER A 102 -21.59 -3.85 9.85
CA SER A 102 -20.40 -4.59 9.43
C SER A 102 -19.21 -3.82 10.02
N HIS A 103 -18.50 -4.47 10.94
CA HIS A 103 -17.28 -3.94 11.56
C HIS A 103 -16.14 -4.04 10.52
N GLU A 104 -16.29 -3.32 9.43
CA GLU A 104 -15.35 -3.32 8.32
C GLU A 104 -14.64 -1.99 8.38
N ILE A 105 -13.52 -1.93 9.11
CA ILE A 105 -12.61 -0.79 9.01
C ILE A 105 -11.66 -1.11 7.85
N ARG A 106 -11.54 -0.17 6.90
CA ARG A 106 -10.72 -0.32 5.69
C ARG A 106 -10.08 1.01 5.34
N ILE A 107 -9.12 1.46 6.16
CA ILE A 107 -8.32 2.63 5.82
C ILE A 107 -7.21 2.19 4.87
N THR A 108 -7.26 2.70 3.65
CA THR A 108 -6.38 2.27 2.53
C THR A 108 -5.22 3.22 2.31
N ASN A 109 -5.36 4.49 2.67
CA ASN A 109 -4.31 5.48 2.59
C ASN A 109 -4.47 6.53 3.69
N VAL A 110 -3.34 6.98 4.24
CA VAL A 110 -3.22 8.09 5.18
C VAL A 110 -2.02 8.94 4.80
N GLN A 111 -2.16 10.26 4.84
CA GLN A 111 -1.07 11.21 4.59
C GLN A 111 -1.15 12.36 5.59
N VAL A 112 0.00 12.95 5.92
CA VAL A 112 0.09 14.18 6.71
C VAL A 112 0.57 15.28 5.78
N ILE A 113 -0.36 16.11 5.31
CA ILE A 113 -0.10 17.05 4.22
C ILE A 113 -1.03 18.27 4.33
N ASP A 114 -0.50 19.44 4.01
CA ASP A 114 -1.26 20.70 3.96
C ASP A 114 -2.02 20.79 2.64
N ILE A 115 -3.36 20.68 2.70
CA ILE A 115 -4.24 20.70 1.52
C ILE A 115 -4.96 22.03 1.34
N ASP A 116 -4.87 22.93 2.31
CA ASP A 116 -5.56 24.23 2.27
C ASP A 116 -4.60 25.42 2.21
N GLY A 117 -3.29 25.15 2.24
CA GLY A 117 -2.21 26.12 2.10
C GLY A 117 -2.02 27.01 3.33
N ASP A 118 -2.57 26.62 4.49
CA ASP A 118 -2.46 27.41 5.73
C ASP A 118 -1.14 27.20 6.49
N GLY A 119 -0.29 26.30 6.01
CA GLY A 119 1.00 25.91 6.59
C GLY A 119 0.89 24.92 7.76
N LYS A 120 -0.30 24.35 8.02
CA LYS A 120 -0.50 23.26 8.98
C LYS A 120 -0.99 22.04 8.21
N PRO A 121 -0.38 20.86 8.40
CA PRO A 121 -0.82 19.69 7.69
C PRO A 121 -2.13 19.14 8.25
N GLU A 122 -2.97 18.65 7.35
CA GLU A 122 -4.10 17.79 7.63
C GLU A 122 -3.69 16.33 7.63
N VAL A 123 -4.52 15.50 8.28
CA VAL A 123 -4.50 14.05 8.06
C VAL A 123 -5.50 13.72 6.95
N LEU A 124 -5.02 13.49 5.73
CA LEU A 124 -5.85 13.07 4.59
C LEU A 124 -6.02 11.55 4.62
N VAL A 125 -7.27 11.07 4.47
CA VAL A 125 -7.61 9.65 4.67
C VAL A 125 -8.55 9.12 3.60
N CYS A 126 -8.17 7.99 3.00
CA CYS A 126 -9.07 7.14 2.21
C CYS A 126 -9.72 6.08 3.11
N ASP A 127 -11.04 6.17 3.28
CA ASP A 127 -11.84 5.19 4.02
C ASP A 127 -12.67 4.37 3.05
N ALA A 128 -12.18 3.18 2.72
CA ALA A 128 -12.81 2.26 1.77
C ALA A 128 -14.07 1.58 2.32
N SER A 129 -14.31 1.58 3.64
CA SER A 129 -15.55 1.03 4.18
C SER A 129 -16.66 2.07 4.26
N LYS A 130 -16.30 3.35 4.28
CA LYS A 130 -17.24 4.47 4.17
C LYS A 130 -17.35 5.03 2.77
N ASN A 131 -16.50 4.61 1.83
CA ASN A 131 -16.45 5.10 0.46
C ASN A 131 -16.23 6.62 0.39
N THR A 132 -15.34 7.12 1.25
CA THR A 132 -15.07 8.55 1.43
C THR A 132 -13.58 8.86 1.47
N VAL A 133 -13.25 10.07 1.03
CA VAL A 133 -11.96 10.71 1.29
C VAL A 133 -12.21 11.95 2.15
N ILE A 134 -11.55 12.02 3.32
CA ILE A 134 -11.76 13.08 4.31
C ILE A 134 -10.39 13.59 4.78
N ALA A 135 -10.27 14.91 4.87
CA ALA A 135 -9.15 15.56 5.54
C ALA A 135 -9.56 15.94 6.98
N TYR A 136 -8.74 15.55 7.95
CA TYR A 136 -8.94 15.83 9.37
C TYR A 136 -7.97 16.93 9.82
N HIS A 137 -8.51 18.05 10.28
CA HIS A 137 -7.74 19.20 10.74
C HIS A 137 -7.62 19.19 12.25
N TYR A 138 -6.39 19.21 12.78
CA TYR A 138 -6.19 19.23 14.22
C TYR A 138 -6.44 20.63 14.81
N ARG A 139 -7.26 20.71 15.87
CA ARG A 139 -7.65 21.97 16.54
C ARG A 139 -7.17 22.07 17.99
N GLY A 140 -6.20 21.24 18.35
CA GLY A 140 -5.61 21.21 19.69
C GLY A 140 -6.40 20.38 20.69
N THR A 141 -6.15 20.65 21.97
CA THR A 141 -6.70 19.85 23.08
C THR A 141 -7.69 20.63 23.94
N GLU A 142 -8.65 19.91 24.51
CA GLU A 142 -9.58 20.41 25.51
C GLU A 142 -9.49 19.56 26.77
N LYS A 143 -9.28 20.22 27.90
CA LYS A 143 -9.31 19.54 29.20
C LYS A 143 -10.76 19.25 29.59
N ILE A 144 -11.07 17.98 29.82
CA ILE A 144 -12.38 17.55 30.27
C ILE A 144 -12.45 17.66 31.80
N ASP A 145 -13.46 18.38 32.31
CA ASP A 145 -13.83 18.29 33.72
C ASP A 145 -14.57 16.96 33.95
N ILE A 146 -13.84 15.98 34.45
CA ILE A 146 -14.33 14.62 34.70
C ILE A 146 -15.58 14.64 35.58
N GLN A 147 -15.62 15.53 36.59
CA GLN A 147 -16.71 15.55 37.56
C GLN A 147 -17.99 16.05 36.90
N GLN A 148 -17.90 17.12 36.11
CA GLN A 148 -19.03 17.63 35.33
C GLN A 148 -19.48 16.63 34.24
N GLN A 149 -18.55 15.92 33.61
CA GLN A 149 -18.86 14.94 32.57
C GLN A 149 -19.61 13.73 33.15
N LEU A 150 -19.23 13.25 34.34
CA LEU A 150 -19.92 12.15 35.03
C LEU A 150 -21.31 12.56 35.57
N GLU A 151 -21.49 13.83 35.94
CA GLU A 151 -22.80 14.37 36.34
C GLU A 151 -23.78 14.47 35.16
N THR A 152 -23.28 14.75 33.96
CA THR A 152 -24.10 14.94 32.75
C THR A 152 -24.27 13.69 31.90
N ASN A 153 -23.29 12.77 31.91
CA ASN A 153 -23.35 11.47 31.27
C ASN A 153 -22.61 10.43 32.14
N PRO A 154 -23.30 9.77 33.09
CA PRO A 154 -22.70 8.79 34.00
C PRO A 154 -22.05 7.60 33.29
N ASP A 155 -22.47 7.28 32.07
CA ASP A 155 -21.94 6.16 31.27
C ASP A 155 -20.63 6.52 30.55
N ALA A 156 -20.24 7.81 30.51
CA ALA A 156 -18.98 8.27 29.90
C ALA A 156 -17.73 7.86 30.71
N LEU A 157 -17.89 7.20 31.86
CA LEU A 157 -16.78 6.81 32.74
C LEU A 157 -15.76 5.91 32.02
N ASN A 158 -16.21 4.97 31.19
CA ASN A 158 -15.30 4.09 30.47
C ASN A 158 -14.46 4.86 29.44
N ASP A 159 -15.06 5.79 28.70
CA ASP A 159 -14.37 6.66 27.73
C ASP A 159 -13.39 7.62 28.40
N LEU A 160 -13.72 8.12 29.60
CA LEU A 160 -12.86 9.01 30.39
C LEU A 160 -11.66 8.26 31.00
N LEU A 161 -11.84 6.98 31.34
CA LEU A 161 -10.76 6.15 31.87
C LEU A 161 -9.78 5.71 30.78
N SER A 162 -10.24 5.54 29.53
CA SER A 162 -9.39 5.17 28.40
C SER A 162 -8.66 6.36 27.76
N ASN A 163 -9.33 7.50 27.59
CA ASN A 163 -8.78 8.68 26.91
C ASN A 163 -8.23 9.77 27.85
N GLY A 164 -8.36 9.58 29.16
CA GLY A 164 -7.90 10.55 30.17
C GLY A 164 -8.74 11.83 30.23
N SER A 165 -8.19 12.86 30.86
CA SER A 165 -8.88 14.16 31.03
C SER A 165 -8.67 15.12 29.86
N VAL A 166 -8.19 14.64 28.70
CA VAL A 166 -7.84 15.47 27.55
C VAL A 166 -8.53 14.92 26.31
N ARG A 167 -9.22 15.79 25.58
CA ARG A 167 -9.85 15.48 24.29
C ARG A 167 -9.13 16.21 23.18
N HIS A 168 -8.76 15.50 22.12
CA HIS A 168 -8.23 16.06 20.89
C HIS A 168 -9.39 16.54 20.01
N LYS A 169 -9.34 17.79 19.54
CA LYS A 169 -10.37 18.41 18.70
C LYS A 169 -9.97 18.32 17.24
N TRP A 170 -10.94 17.97 16.40
CA TRP A 170 -10.76 17.76 14.97
C TRP A 170 -11.91 18.40 14.21
N ASP A 171 -11.58 19.17 13.17
CA ASP A 171 -12.51 19.52 12.10
C ASP A 171 -12.32 18.56 10.92
N GLN A 172 -13.32 18.47 10.05
CA GLN A 172 -13.33 17.54 8.93
C GLN A 172 -13.76 18.26 7.66
N THR A 173 -13.00 18.04 6.59
CA THR A 173 -13.36 18.46 5.24
C THR A 173 -13.61 17.22 4.40
N LEU A 174 -14.83 17.08 3.89
CA LEU A 174 -15.16 16.01 2.95
C LEU A 174 -14.60 16.38 1.58
N ILE A 175 -13.68 15.57 1.08
CA ILE A 175 -13.12 15.73 -0.27
C ILE A 175 -14.07 15.08 -1.29
N GLY A 176 -14.43 13.82 -1.02
CA GLY A 176 -15.28 13.04 -1.91
C GLY A 176 -16.02 11.93 -1.19
N ASP A 177 -17.21 11.61 -1.68
CA ASP A 177 -18.00 10.46 -1.27
C ASP A 177 -18.44 9.61 -2.49
N GLN A 178 -19.05 8.46 -2.20
CA GLN A 178 -19.49 7.50 -3.22
C GLN A 178 -18.33 7.03 -4.13
N LEU A 179 -17.13 6.91 -3.54
CA LEU A 179 -15.96 6.31 -4.16
C LEU A 179 -15.91 4.85 -3.71
N ILE A 180 -16.14 3.89 -4.60
CA ILE A 180 -16.24 2.48 -4.18
C ILE A 180 -14.83 1.94 -3.90
N ALA A 181 -14.46 1.81 -2.62
CA ALA A 181 -13.11 1.45 -2.18
C ALA A 181 -12.01 2.38 -2.75
N PRO A 182 -11.96 3.67 -2.35
CA PRO A 182 -10.80 4.53 -2.61
C PRO A 182 -9.53 3.87 -2.10
N ALA A 183 -8.44 3.89 -2.88
CA ALA A 183 -7.17 3.29 -2.51
C ALA A 183 -6.12 4.33 -2.13
N HIS A 184 -5.88 5.30 -2.99
CA HIS A 184 -4.89 6.36 -2.78
C HIS A 184 -5.49 7.72 -3.16
N ALA A 185 -5.12 8.77 -2.43
CA ALA A 185 -5.49 10.14 -2.74
C ALA A 185 -4.20 10.95 -2.92
N THR A 186 -4.00 11.58 -4.06
CA THR A 186 -2.76 12.29 -4.38
C THR A 186 -3.08 13.78 -4.47
N VAL A 187 -2.34 14.58 -3.69
CA VAL A 187 -2.50 16.03 -3.62
C VAL A 187 -1.61 16.66 -4.68
N VAL A 188 -2.19 17.48 -5.56
CA VAL A 188 -1.51 18.06 -6.72
C VAL A 188 -2.21 19.33 -7.16
N ASP A 189 -1.47 20.32 -7.63
CA ASP A 189 -2.02 21.47 -8.36
C ASP A 189 -2.10 21.08 -9.85
N VAL A 190 -3.24 20.57 -10.32
CA VAL A 190 -3.32 19.94 -11.65
C VAL A 190 -3.48 20.96 -12.77
N ASP A 191 -4.06 22.11 -12.47
CA ASP A 191 -4.33 23.20 -13.41
C ASP A 191 -3.43 24.43 -13.21
N GLN A 192 -2.51 24.35 -12.25
CA GLN A 192 -1.48 25.35 -11.94
C GLN A 192 -2.04 26.69 -11.50
N ASP A 193 -3.19 26.68 -10.81
CA ASP A 193 -3.82 27.88 -10.29
C ASP A 193 -3.30 28.28 -8.89
N GLY A 194 -2.50 27.41 -8.27
CA GLY A 194 -1.84 27.60 -6.99
C GLY A 194 -2.60 27.06 -5.79
N ASP A 195 -3.79 26.47 -5.97
CA ASP A 195 -4.43 25.68 -4.94
C ASP A 195 -4.06 24.19 -5.05
N GLN A 196 -4.61 23.35 -4.16
CA GLN A 196 -4.28 21.93 -4.12
C GLN A 196 -5.52 21.10 -4.43
N ASP A 197 -5.49 20.43 -5.58
CA ASP A 197 -6.47 19.44 -5.98
C ASP A 197 -6.15 18.07 -5.40
N ILE A 198 -7.12 17.16 -5.50
CA ILE A 198 -6.96 15.79 -5.04
C ILE A 198 -7.39 14.82 -6.12
N VAL A 199 -6.45 13.98 -6.58
CA VAL A 199 -6.72 12.88 -7.51
C VAL A 199 -6.84 11.59 -6.72
N VAL A 200 -7.98 10.89 -6.84
CA VAL A 200 -8.25 9.67 -6.09
C VAL A 200 -8.28 8.46 -7.01
N SER A 201 -7.43 7.46 -6.70
CA SER A 201 -7.52 6.12 -7.27
C SER A 201 -8.60 5.31 -6.56
N THR A 202 -9.39 4.57 -7.34
CA THR A 202 -10.50 3.77 -6.82
C THR A 202 -10.36 2.34 -7.31
N LEU A 203 -10.34 1.38 -6.38
CA LEU A 203 -10.26 -0.04 -6.72
C LEU A 203 -11.57 -0.58 -7.27
N GLY A 204 -12.72 -0.10 -6.79
CA GLY A 204 -14.04 -0.62 -7.14
C GLY A 204 -14.42 -1.90 -6.39
N ASP A 205 -13.45 -2.79 -6.12
CA ASP A 205 -13.58 -3.94 -5.23
C ASP A 205 -12.27 -4.11 -4.44
N LEU A 206 -12.36 -4.44 -3.16
CA LEU A 206 -11.19 -4.78 -2.34
C LEU A 206 -10.69 -6.19 -2.63
N MET A 207 -11.57 -7.08 -3.11
CA MET A 207 -11.19 -8.43 -3.46
C MET A 207 -10.50 -8.50 -4.83
N PRO A 208 -9.54 -9.43 -5.02
CA PRO A 208 -8.91 -9.63 -6.32
C PRO A 208 -9.96 -9.91 -7.41
N SER A 209 -9.89 -9.12 -8.49
CA SER A 209 -10.81 -9.19 -9.62
C SER A 209 -10.13 -8.65 -10.88
N ASP A 210 -10.54 -9.15 -12.04
CA ASP A 210 -10.14 -8.64 -13.36
C ASP A 210 -11.24 -7.79 -14.02
N GLU A 211 -12.32 -7.49 -13.29
CA GLU A 211 -13.42 -6.65 -13.77
C GLU A 211 -12.98 -5.20 -13.99
N LEU A 212 -13.66 -4.53 -14.92
CA LEU A 212 -13.39 -3.14 -15.29
C LEU A 212 -14.18 -2.18 -14.40
N ILE A 213 -13.78 -2.10 -13.13
CA ILE A 213 -14.50 -1.41 -12.05
C ILE A 213 -13.70 -0.28 -11.39
N GLY A 214 -12.43 -0.09 -11.77
CA GLY A 214 -11.60 0.96 -11.21
C GLY A 214 -11.80 2.30 -11.90
N THR A 215 -11.50 3.38 -11.18
CA THR A 215 -11.57 4.75 -11.70
C THR A 215 -10.45 5.63 -11.16
N VAL A 216 -10.15 6.69 -11.89
CA VAL A 216 -9.37 7.85 -11.41
C VAL A 216 -10.30 9.05 -11.39
N THR A 217 -10.45 9.68 -10.23
CA THR A 217 -11.36 10.82 -10.04
C THR A 217 -10.58 12.02 -9.52
N LEU A 218 -10.62 13.13 -10.26
CA LEU A 218 -10.13 14.43 -9.84
C LEU A 218 -11.19 15.14 -8.99
N PHE A 219 -10.76 15.69 -7.87
CA PHE A 219 -11.46 16.64 -7.04
C PHE A 219 -10.71 17.97 -7.17
N GLU A 220 -11.16 18.77 -8.13
CA GLU A 220 -10.59 20.09 -8.44
C GLU A 220 -11.06 21.08 -7.39
N LYS A 221 -10.15 21.81 -6.77
CA LYS A 221 -10.47 22.77 -5.73
C LYS A 221 -11.20 23.96 -6.34
N VAL A 222 -12.17 24.46 -5.58
CA VAL A 222 -12.95 25.66 -5.94
C VAL A 222 -13.18 26.50 -4.69
N ASP A 223 -13.68 27.74 -4.87
CA ASP A 223 -13.99 28.68 -3.76
C ASP A 223 -14.67 28.02 -2.55
N GLU A 224 -15.61 27.10 -2.80
CA GLU A 224 -16.30 26.31 -1.78
C GLU A 224 -16.25 24.81 -2.10
N GLY A 225 -15.24 24.12 -1.58
CA GLY A 225 -15.13 22.66 -1.64
C GLY A 225 -14.39 22.16 -2.88
N TYR A 226 -14.90 21.10 -3.50
CA TYR A 226 -14.27 20.46 -4.65
C TYR A 226 -15.28 20.13 -5.76
N HIS A 227 -14.89 20.37 -7.00
CA HIS A 227 -15.58 19.94 -8.19
C HIS A 227 -15.08 18.55 -8.64
N ARG A 228 -15.99 17.58 -8.72
CA ARG A 228 -15.66 16.19 -9.04
C ARG A 228 -15.68 15.93 -10.55
N ARG A 229 -14.57 15.42 -11.10
CA ARG A 229 -14.43 14.97 -12.50
C ARG A 229 -13.81 13.58 -12.58
N VAL A 230 -14.44 12.65 -13.28
CA VAL A 230 -13.84 11.31 -13.54
C VAL A 230 -12.92 11.41 -14.75
N LEU A 231 -11.63 11.13 -14.55
CA LEU A 231 -10.60 11.19 -15.59
C LEU A 231 -10.45 9.86 -16.33
N LEU A 232 -10.50 8.74 -15.59
CA LEU A 232 -10.36 7.40 -16.13
C LEU A 232 -11.44 6.47 -15.55
N ARG A 233 -11.96 5.58 -16.39
CA ARG A 233 -12.97 4.57 -16.06
C ARG A 233 -12.85 3.38 -17.00
N ASP A 234 -13.66 2.35 -16.76
CA ASP A 234 -13.66 1.12 -17.57
C ASP A 234 -12.28 0.44 -17.61
N VAL A 235 -11.50 0.65 -16.55
CA VAL A 235 -10.21 0.00 -16.28
C VAL A 235 -10.36 -0.94 -15.10
N ARG A 236 -9.38 -1.84 -14.92
CA ARG A 236 -9.33 -2.68 -13.70
C ARG A 236 -9.10 -1.82 -12.47
N ARG A 237 -9.08 -2.46 -11.31
CA ARG A 237 -8.96 -1.80 -10.01
C ARG A 237 -7.75 -0.85 -10.04
N VAL A 238 -7.93 0.41 -9.65
CA VAL A 238 -6.83 1.37 -9.63
C VAL A 238 -6.33 1.47 -8.20
N ALA A 239 -5.07 1.09 -7.98
CA ALA A 239 -4.47 1.04 -6.65
C ALA A 239 -3.76 2.35 -6.29
N ASP A 240 -3.14 3.00 -7.26
CA ASP A 240 -2.34 4.21 -7.05
C ASP A 240 -2.42 5.12 -8.28
N VAL A 241 -2.22 6.42 -8.03
CA VAL A 241 -2.13 7.46 -9.04
C VAL A 241 -1.10 8.48 -8.58
N GLN A 242 -0.10 8.77 -9.41
CA GLN A 242 0.92 9.78 -9.15
C GLN A 242 0.93 10.79 -10.31
N PHE A 243 1.64 11.89 -10.16
CA PHE A 243 1.67 12.96 -11.15
C PHE A 243 3.11 13.34 -11.54
N GLY A 244 3.24 14.00 -12.68
CA GLY A 244 4.49 14.51 -13.21
C GLY A 244 4.25 15.16 -14.58
N ASP A 245 5.18 16.00 -15.05
CA ASP A 245 5.23 16.41 -16.45
C ASP A 245 6.14 15.39 -17.17
N PHE A 246 5.56 14.44 -17.90
CA PHE A 246 6.31 13.32 -18.48
C PHE A 246 6.80 13.59 -19.90
N ASP A 247 6.33 14.63 -20.57
CA ASP A 247 6.75 14.98 -21.93
C ASP A 247 7.29 16.42 -22.09
N ASP A 248 7.56 17.09 -20.97
CA ASP A 248 8.16 18.44 -20.85
C ASP A 248 7.35 19.49 -21.63
N ASP A 249 6.02 19.31 -21.67
CA ASP A 249 5.10 20.24 -22.33
C ASP A 249 4.55 21.32 -21.37
N GLY A 250 4.81 21.15 -20.07
CA GLY A 250 4.45 22.06 -19.01
C GLY A 250 3.09 21.79 -18.38
N ASP A 251 2.34 20.78 -18.82
CA ASP A 251 1.07 20.37 -18.22
C ASP A 251 1.27 19.18 -17.24
N THR A 252 0.46 19.12 -16.19
CA THR A 252 0.56 18.03 -15.20
C THR A 252 -0.15 16.77 -15.71
N ASP A 253 0.62 15.72 -16.02
CA ASP A 253 0.14 14.39 -16.36
C ASP A 253 -0.08 13.51 -15.12
N LEU A 254 -0.70 12.34 -15.33
CA LEU A 254 -0.88 11.33 -14.28
C LEU A 254 -0.35 9.96 -14.74
N VAL A 255 0.27 9.23 -13.82
CA VAL A 255 0.57 7.79 -13.96
C VAL A 255 -0.34 6.99 -13.05
N VAL A 256 -0.83 5.86 -13.56
CA VAL A 256 -1.90 5.07 -12.94
C VAL A 256 -1.48 3.62 -12.77
N ALA A 257 -1.48 3.13 -11.52
CA ALA A 257 -1.28 1.73 -11.18
C ALA A 257 -2.61 0.95 -11.33
N VAL A 258 -2.69 0.12 -12.37
CA VAL A 258 -3.86 -0.71 -12.63
C VAL A 258 -3.63 -2.11 -12.07
N PHE A 259 -4.21 -2.34 -10.89
CA PHE A 259 -4.15 -3.61 -10.17
C PHE A 259 -5.25 -4.57 -10.67
N GLY A 260 -4.83 -5.70 -11.23
CA GLY A 260 -5.75 -6.81 -11.45
C GLY A 260 -5.06 -8.15 -11.24
N TYR A 261 -5.88 -9.19 -11.16
CA TYR A 261 -5.47 -10.51 -10.72
C TYR A 261 -4.60 -11.20 -11.77
N ALA A 262 -5.09 -11.34 -13.01
CA ALA A 262 -4.33 -11.93 -14.12
C ALA A 262 -3.93 -10.88 -15.18
N ARG A 263 -4.38 -9.64 -15.03
CA ARG A 263 -4.13 -8.53 -15.95
C ARG A 263 -4.03 -7.24 -15.18
N GLY A 264 -3.25 -6.30 -15.67
CA GLY A 264 -3.04 -5.00 -15.05
C GLY A 264 -1.98 -4.24 -15.83
N GLY A 265 -1.45 -3.20 -15.23
CA GLY A 265 -0.32 -2.50 -15.82
C GLY A 265 -0.16 -1.08 -15.30
N VAL A 266 0.60 -0.32 -16.07
CA VAL A 266 0.78 1.11 -15.87
C VAL A 266 0.19 1.84 -17.06
N ILE A 267 -0.67 2.81 -16.77
CA ILE A 267 -1.28 3.72 -17.76
C ILE A 267 -0.81 5.14 -17.46
N ILE A 268 -0.45 5.89 -18.49
CA ILE A 268 -0.28 7.35 -18.43
C ILE A 268 -1.57 8.01 -18.88
N LEU A 269 -2.02 9.03 -18.16
CA LEU A 269 -3.04 9.98 -18.57
C LEU A 269 -2.32 11.29 -18.90
N GLU A 270 -2.06 11.50 -20.17
CA GLU A 270 -1.44 12.71 -20.71
C GLU A 270 -2.48 13.83 -20.72
N ASN A 271 -2.16 14.96 -20.10
CA ASN A 271 -2.98 16.15 -20.08
C ASN A 271 -2.77 16.94 -21.37
N MET A 272 -3.84 17.20 -22.12
CA MET A 272 -3.72 17.85 -23.43
C MET A 272 -3.74 19.39 -23.33
N GLY A 273 -3.61 19.96 -22.13
CA GLY A 273 -3.64 21.41 -21.84
C GLY A 273 -5.01 22.09 -21.99
N ASP A 274 -6.03 21.37 -22.45
CA ASP A 274 -7.41 21.85 -22.56
C ASP A 274 -8.36 21.24 -21.52
N GLY A 275 -7.77 20.57 -20.52
CA GLY A 275 -8.48 19.83 -19.47
C GLY A 275 -9.02 18.47 -19.92
N SER A 276 -8.68 18.01 -21.14
CA SER A 276 -8.89 16.63 -21.58
C SER A 276 -7.64 15.78 -21.36
N TYR A 277 -7.84 14.47 -21.17
CA TYR A 277 -6.77 13.50 -20.97
C TYR A 277 -6.78 12.44 -22.07
N ARG A 278 -5.59 11.98 -22.43
CA ARG A 278 -5.37 10.83 -23.32
C ARG A 278 -4.67 9.72 -22.56
N ASP A 279 -5.26 8.52 -22.56
CA ASP A 279 -4.66 7.36 -21.92
C ASP A 279 -3.70 6.59 -22.85
N LYS A 280 -2.57 6.15 -22.30
CA LYS A 280 -1.55 5.33 -22.99
C LYS A 280 -1.08 4.22 -22.05
N GLU A 281 -1.28 2.96 -22.44
CA GLU A 281 -0.72 1.83 -21.71
C GLU A 281 0.80 1.75 -21.96
N ILE A 282 1.57 1.71 -20.87
CA ILE A 282 3.04 1.68 -20.91
C ILE A 282 3.57 0.26 -20.75
N ILE A 283 3.07 -0.45 -19.73
CA ILE A 283 3.37 -1.85 -19.51
C ILE A 283 2.09 -2.62 -19.16
N THR A 284 2.01 -3.87 -19.63
CA THR A 284 0.93 -4.80 -19.26
C THR A 284 1.49 -5.85 -18.29
N ARG A 285 1.22 -5.68 -16.99
CA ARG A 285 1.61 -6.65 -15.95
C ARG A 285 0.54 -6.74 -14.85
N PRO A 286 0.14 -7.95 -14.42
CA PRO A 286 -0.73 -8.08 -13.23
C PRO A 286 -0.02 -7.56 -11.98
N GLY A 287 -0.77 -7.26 -10.92
CA GLY A 287 -0.14 -6.97 -9.63
C GLY A 287 0.54 -5.61 -9.47
N ILE A 288 0.35 -4.65 -10.38
CA ILE A 288 0.88 -3.29 -10.18
C ILE A 288 0.08 -2.59 -9.08
N VAL A 289 0.70 -2.30 -7.94
CA VAL A 289 0.02 -1.65 -6.81
C VAL A 289 0.44 -0.21 -6.57
N HIS A 290 1.72 0.15 -6.69
CA HIS A 290 2.22 1.53 -6.54
C HIS A 290 3.12 1.94 -7.72
N VAL A 291 3.14 3.23 -8.03
CA VAL A 291 3.89 3.83 -9.14
C VAL A 291 4.66 5.12 -8.74
N PRO A 292 5.60 5.08 -7.78
CA PRO A 292 6.30 6.29 -7.33
C PRO A 292 7.11 6.95 -8.45
N VAL A 293 6.99 8.28 -8.55
CA VAL A 293 7.60 9.11 -9.61
C VAL A 293 8.82 9.86 -9.04
N ALA A 294 9.94 9.82 -9.76
CA ALA A 294 11.14 10.60 -9.49
C ALA A 294 12.08 10.53 -10.69
N ASP A 295 13.07 11.42 -10.76
CA ASP A 295 14.22 11.28 -11.66
C ASP A 295 15.20 10.26 -11.05
N TYR A 296 15.22 9.01 -11.55
CA TYR A 296 16.01 7.93 -10.96
C TYR A 296 17.42 7.82 -11.56
N ASP A 297 17.72 8.50 -12.67
CA ASP A 297 19.06 8.48 -13.26
C ASP A 297 19.76 9.85 -13.34
N ASN A 298 19.11 10.90 -12.81
CA ASN A 298 19.55 12.28 -12.73
C ASN A 298 19.76 12.92 -14.11
N ASP A 299 18.95 12.57 -15.11
CA ASP A 299 18.98 13.17 -16.45
C ASP A 299 18.05 14.39 -16.61
N GLY A 300 17.17 14.62 -15.63
CA GLY A 300 16.23 15.73 -15.57
C GLY A 300 14.80 15.37 -15.95
N ASP A 301 14.56 14.15 -16.44
CA ASP A 301 13.24 13.67 -16.83
C ASP A 301 12.61 12.84 -15.70
N LEU A 302 11.29 12.95 -15.50
CA LEU A 302 10.60 12.15 -14.49
C LEU A 302 10.40 10.72 -14.97
N ASP A 303 10.91 9.77 -14.19
CA ASP A 303 10.74 8.33 -14.38
C ASP A 303 9.68 7.75 -13.43
N ILE A 304 9.33 6.48 -13.65
CA ILE A 304 8.31 5.78 -12.84
C ILE A 304 8.89 4.48 -12.27
N GLY A 305 8.92 4.35 -10.95
CA GLY A 305 9.09 3.06 -10.28
C GLY A 305 7.77 2.30 -10.27
N ALA A 306 7.79 0.97 -10.33
CA ALA A 306 6.57 0.16 -10.24
C ALA A 306 6.84 -1.17 -9.54
N ILE A 307 5.98 -1.56 -8.61
CA ILE A 307 6.06 -2.86 -7.94
C ILE A 307 5.02 -3.82 -8.51
N VAL A 308 5.44 -5.05 -8.79
CA VAL A 308 4.60 -6.17 -9.24
C VAL A 308 4.47 -7.15 -8.08
N THR A 309 3.24 -7.44 -7.67
CA THR A 309 2.92 -8.25 -6.48
C THR A 309 1.99 -9.42 -6.76
N GLN A 310 1.82 -9.77 -8.04
CA GLN A 310 1.03 -10.93 -8.48
C GLN A 310 1.79 -11.72 -9.54
N ASP A 311 1.75 -13.04 -9.41
CA ASP A 311 2.54 -14.05 -10.14
C ASP A 311 4.08 -13.93 -9.95
N GLU A 312 4.61 -12.72 -10.07
CA GLU A 312 6.03 -12.37 -9.94
C GLU A 312 6.20 -11.30 -8.85
N GLU A 313 7.33 -11.32 -8.15
CA GLU A 313 7.69 -10.35 -7.10
C GLU A 313 8.88 -9.53 -7.61
N GLU A 314 8.56 -8.40 -8.25
CA GLU A 314 9.52 -7.60 -9.02
C GLU A 314 9.34 -6.11 -8.76
N VAL A 315 10.45 -5.37 -8.84
CA VAL A 315 10.44 -3.91 -8.93
C VAL A 315 10.98 -3.51 -10.29
N TRP A 316 10.20 -2.72 -11.00
CA TRP A 316 10.50 -2.15 -12.31
C TRP A 316 10.76 -0.66 -12.18
N ALA A 317 11.55 -0.14 -13.13
CA ALA A 317 11.54 1.26 -13.49
C ALA A 317 11.11 1.40 -14.95
N LEU A 318 10.41 2.48 -15.25
CA LEU A 318 10.05 2.92 -16.58
C LEU A 318 10.83 4.20 -16.82
N GLU A 319 11.97 4.07 -17.50
CA GLU A 319 12.89 5.17 -17.85
C GLU A 319 12.23 6.04 -18.92
N ASN A 320 12.02 7.32 -18.63
CA ASN A 320 11.49 8.29 -19.56
C ASN A 320 12.60 8.84 -20.47
N ASP A 321 12.26 9.28 -21.68
CA ASP A 321 13.19 9.96 -22.58
C ASP A 321 12.97 11.49 -22.64
N GLY A 322 12.13 12.01 -21.74
CA GLY A 322 11.69 13.41 -21.69
C GLY A 322 10.67 13.77 -22.75
N GLN A 323 10.13 12.79 -23.48
CA GLN A 323 9.08 12.98 -24.49
C GLN A 323 7.93 11.97 -24.29
N GLY A 324 7.74 11.50 -23.05
CA GLY A 324 6.71 10.54 -22.68
C GLY A 324 6.90 9.14 -23.29
N ASN A 325 8.12 8.77 -23.71
CA ASN A 325 8.43 7.41 -24.15
C ASN A 325 9.22 6.66 -23.09
N PHE A 326 8.62 5.58 -22.61
CA PHE A 326 9.15 4.84 -21.48
C PHE A 326 9.83 3.53 -21.90
N THR A 327 11.04 3.30 -21.38
CA THR A 327 11.78 2.05 -21.53
C THR A 327 11.75 1.26 -20.21
N PRO A 328 11.15 0.05 -20.20
CA PRO A 328 11.03 -0.71 -18.96
C PRO A 328 12.36 -1.41 -18.58
N ARG A 329 12.69 -1.36 -17.30
CA ARG A 329 13.89 -1.94 -16.66
C ARG A 329 13.49 -2.70 -15.41
N VAL A 330 14.06 -3.90 -15.22
CA VAL A 330 13.91 -4.63 -13.96
C VAL A 330 15.01 -4.18 -13.00
N LEU A 331 14.62 -3.62 -11.86
CA LEU A 331 15.54 -3.17 -10.81
C LEU A 331 15.81 -4.26 -9.78
N PHE A 332 14.77 -5.03 -9.45
CA PHE A 332 14.83 -6.10 -8.46
C PHE A 332 13.91 -7.24 -8.86
N MET A 333 14.38 -8.47 -8.59
CA MET A 333 13.61 -9.70 -8.70
C MET A 333 14.07 -10.66 -7.62
N THR A 334 13.16 -11.46 -7.10
CA THR A 334 13.45 -12.52 -6.14
C THR A 334 13.00 -13.87 -6.68
N ASP A 335 13.68 -14.95 -6.27
CA ASP A 335 13.23 -16.33 -6.54
C ASP A 335 12.26 -16.85 -5.46
N ASN A 336 12.04 -16.06 -4.41
CA ASN A 336 11.02 -16.30 -3.41
C ASN A 336 9.74 -15.53 -3.76
N PHE A 337 8.82 -16.19 -4.45
CA PHE A 337 7.51 -15.62 -4.83
C PHE A 337 6.52 -15.51 -3.66
N ASP A 338 6.91 -15.94 -2.46
CA ASP A 338 6.08 -15.85 -1.25
C ASP A 338 6.46 -14.63 -0.38
N VAL A 339 7.22 -13.66 -0.91
CA VAL A 339 7.62 -12.46 -0.15
C VAL A 339 6.46 -11.49 0.09
N GLY A 340 5.51 -11.42 -0.85
CA GLY A 340 4.30 -10.62 -0.77
C GLY A 340 4.58 -9.12 -0.71
N GLY A 341 4.92 -8.52 -1.84
CA GLY A 341 5.10 -7.07 -1.94
C GLY A 341 3.86 -6.30 -1.47
N GLY A 342 4.01 -5.48 -0.43
CA GLY A 342 2.91 -4.72 0.19
C GLY A 342 2.84 -3.25 -0.26
N GLY A 343 3.94 -2.72 -0.80
CA GLY A 343 4.06 -1.33 -1.19
C GLY A 343 5.46 -0.94 -1.64
N LEU A 344 5.52 0.15 -2.38
CA LEU A 344 6.74 0.78 -2.87
C LEU A 344 6.65 2.29 -2.63
N ILE A 345 7.68 2.90 -2.05
CA ILE A 345 7.82 4.35 -1.91
C ILE A 345 9.21 4.79 -2.40
N ALA A 346 9.32 6.05 -2.85
CA ALA A 346 10.57 6.68 -3.22
C ALA A 346 11.03 7.65 -2.12
N ALA A 347 12.32 7.61 -1.77
CA ALA A 347 12.96 8.56 -0.88
C ALA A 347 14.48 8.51 -1.07
N ASP A 348 15.17 9.64 -0.96
CA ASP A 348 16.64 9.69 -0.92
C ASP A 348 17.10 9.30 0.51
N ILE A 349 17.25 7.99 0.74
CA ILE A 349 17.48 7.42 2.09
C ILE A 349 18.89 7.70 2.57
N ASP A 350 19.85 7.71 1.65
CA ASP A 350 21.25 7.96 1.97
C ASP A 350 21.75 9.38 1.76
N GLN A 351 20.84 10.25 1.31
CA GLN A 351 21.06 11.68 1.08
C GLN A 351 22.19 11.96 0.09
N ASP A 352 22.36 11.08 -0.90
CA ASP A 352 23.40 11.22 -1.93
C ASP A 352 22.91 11.97 -3.18
N GLY A 353 21.62 12.31 -3.23
CA GLY A 353 20.96 13.01 -4.33
C GLY A 353 20.50 12.10 -5.46
N LEU A 354 20.54 10.78 -5.28
CA LEU A 354 19.90 9.79 -6.13
C LEU A 354 18.66 9.26 -5.42
N MET A 355 17.51 9.26 -6.10
CA MET A 355 16.29 8.74 -5.48
C MET A 355 16.39 7.22 -5.32
N ASP A 356 16.15 6.72 -4.10
CA ASP A 356 16.06 5.28 -3.81
C ASP A 356 14.61 4.79 -3.82
N LEU A 357 14.44 3.47 -3.69
CA LEU A 357 13.15 2.82 -3.48
C LEU A 357 13.14 1.97 -2.21
N LEU A 358 12.05 2.03 -1.45
CA LEU A 358 11.77 1.13 -0.34
C LEU A 358 10.58 0.24 -0.70
N MET A 359 10.82 -1.08 -0.71
CA MET A 359 9.80 -2.09 -0.95
C MET A 359 9.47 -2.80 0.36
N SER A 360 8.22 -2.72 0.80
CA SER A 360 7.72 -3.57 1.88
C SER A 360 7.36 -4.95 1.35
N GLN A 361 7.70 -5.98 2.11
CA GLN A 361 7.38 -7.36 1.80
C GLN A 361 6.85 -8.06 3.05
N GLY A 362 5.63 -8.56 2.97
CA GLY A 362 4.96 -9.17 4.10
C GLY A 362 3.48 -9.46 3.91
N ASP A 363 2.90 -9.16 2.74
CA ASP A 363 1.59 -9.68 2.37
C ASP A 363 1.68 -11.22 2.31
N ASN A 364 0.69 -11.88 2.88
CA ASN A 364 0.62 -13.34 2.88
C ASN A 364 -0.84 -13.81 3.05
N LEU A 365 -1.78 -13.00 2.56
CA LEU A 365 -3.22 -13.25 2.68
C LEU A 365 -3.70 -14.50 1.91
N GLU A 366 -2.84 -15.10 1.08
CA GLU A 366 -3.04 -16.42 0.45
C GLU A 366 -3.15 -17.52 1.50
N TYR A 367 -2.41 -17.38 2.61
CA TYR A 367 -2.57 -18.21 3.78
C TYR A 367 -3.65 -17.55 4.64
N GLY A 368 -4.83 -18.16 4.83
CA GLY A 368 -6.01 -17.49 5.42
C GLY A 368 -5.90 -16.83 6.82
N HIS A 369 -4.71 -16.81 7.44
CA HIS A 369 -4.37 -16.04 8.63
C HIS A 369 -3.12 -15.14 8.50
N GLY A 370 -2.50 -15.04 7.31
CA GLY A 370 -1.39 -14.13 7.03
C GLY A 370 -0.15 -14.34 7.89
N TRP A 371 0.23 -15.58 8.20
CA TRP A 371 1.28 -15.84 9.20
C TRP A 371 2.60 -15.13 8.85
N PRO A 372 3.25 -14.45 9.82
CA PRO A 372 4.49 -13.75 9.58
C PRO A 372 5.63 -14.72 9.21
N GLN A 373 6.41 -14.37 8.20
CA GLN A 373 7.54 -15.15 7.73
C GLN A 373 8.88 -14.47 8.06
N PRO A 374 9.99 -15.23 8.16
CA PRO A 374 11.29 -14.67 8.52
C PRO A 374 11.84 -13.61 7.56
N TYR A 375 11.40 -13.65 6.30
CA TYR A 375 11.81 -12.71 5.26
C TYR A 375 10.96 -11.42 5.23
N HIS A 376 9.87 -11.33 6.00
CA HIS A 376 9.05 -10.13 6.03
C HIS A 376 9.81 -8.92 6.59
N GLY A 377 9.55 -7.74 6.03
CA GLY A 377 10.20 -6.50 6.40
C GLY A 377 10.27 -5.53 5.22
N VAL A 378 11.40 -4.84 5.09
CA VAL A 378 11.62 -3.83 4.05
C VAL A 378 12.93 -4.07 3.34
N ILE A 379 12.89 -4.04 2.01
CA ILE A 379 14.04 -4.01 1.12
C ILE A 379 14.30 -2.56 0.71
N TRP A 380 15.51 -2.09 0.96
CA TRP A 380 16.04 -0.86 0.39
C TRP A 380 16.74 -1.19 -0.92
N LEU A 381 16.21 -0.63 -2.01
CA LEU A 381 16.82 -0.62 -3.32
C LEU A 381 17.57 0.70 -3.46
N ARG A 382 18.84 0.66 -3.05
CA ARG A 382 19.74 1.81 -3.09
C ARG A 382 20.19 2.08 -4.51
N ASN A 383 19.99 3.29 -4.97
CA ASN A 383 20.39 3.77 -6.28
C ASN A 383 21.88 4.13 -6.29
N LEU A 384 22.62 3.55 -7.24
CA LEU A 384 24.04 3.83 -7.45
C LEU A 384 24.27 4.68 -8.71
N GLY A 385 23.19 5.18 -9.31
CA GLY A 385 23.15 5.94 -10.55
C GLY A 385 23.28 5.07 -11.80
N ASN A 386 22.91 5.64 -12.95
CA ASN A 386 22.91 4.96 -14.25
C ASN A 386 22.13 3.62 -14.22
N TRP A 387 20.94 3.62 -13.62
CA TRP A 387 20.07 2.44 -13.54
C TRP A 387 20.67 1.23 -12.82
N LYS A 388 21.56 1.46 -11.85
CA LYS A 388 22.13 0.39 -11.03
C LYS A 388 21.58 0.50 -9.61
N PHE A 389 20.95 -0.56 -9.14
CA PHE A 389 20.39 -0.64 -7.81
C PHE A 389 21.02 -1.81 -7.04
N GLU A 390 21.32 -1.59 -5.77
CA GLU A 390 21.69 -2.63 -4.82
C GLU A 390 20.53 -2.84 -3.83
N SER A 391 20.17 -4.10 -3.58
CA SER A 391 19.09 -4.44 -2.65
C SER A 391 19.65 -4.88 -1.30
N GLU A 392 19.17 -4.30 -0.20
CA GLU A 392 19.47 -4.70 1.17
C GLU A 392 18.18 -4.83 1.99
N GLN A 393 18.02 -5.89 2.77
CA GLN A 393 16.95 -5.95 3.77
C GLN A 393 17.35 -5.16 5.02
N ILE A 394 16.68 -4.04 5.26
CA ILE A 394 17.02 -3.10 6.35
C ILE A 394 16.11 -3.24 7.58
N GLY A 395 14.98 -3.92 7.45
CA GLY A 395 14.00 -4.10 8.53
C GLY A 395 13.41 -5.49 8.58
N HIS A 396 13.02 -5.92 9.78
CA HIS A 396 12.33 -7.19 10.00
C HIS A 396 11.04 -6.95 10.78
N LEU A 397 9.92 -7.06 10.08
CA LEU A 397 8.59 -6.98 10.69
C LEU A 397 7.69 -8.01 10.00
N GLY A 398 7.25 -9.00 10.77
CA GLY A 398 6.31 -9.99 10.28
C GLY A 398 5.01 -9.34 9.84
N GLY A 399 4.67 -9.42 8.56
CA GLY A 399 3.43 -8.87 8.02
C GLY A 399 3.57 -7.41 7.57
N ALA A 400 4.81 -6.95 7.35
CA ALA A 400 5.11 -5.60 6.87
C ALA A 400 4.29 -5.25 5.63
N TYR A 401 3.69 -4.06 5.63
CA TYR A 401 2.81 -3.62 4.55
C TYR A 401 3.05 -2.15 4.19
N GLY A 402 2.67 -1.22 5.06
CA GLY A 402 2.93 0.21 4.84
C GLY A 402 4.32 0.62 5.33
N THR A 403 4.94 1.56 4.62
CA THR A 403 6.20 2.21 5.02
C THR A 403 6.13 3.71 4.83
N ALA A 404 6.87 4.45 5.65
CA ALA A 404 7.11 5.88 5.49
C ALA A 404 8.59 6.18 5.79
N ALA A 405 9.17 7.13 5.07
CA ALA A 405 10.55 7.56 5.23
C ALA A 405 10.61 9.03 5.65
N THR A 406 11.27 9.33 6.76
CA THR A 406 11.38 10.69 7.32
C THR A 406 12.43 10.72 8.44
N ASP A 407 12.92 11.88 8.82
CA ASP A 407 13.78 12.05 10.00
C ASP A 407 12.93 11.97 11.28
N VAL A 408 12.83 10.78 11.88
CA VAL A 408 11.90 10.53 13.00
C VAL A 408 12.44 11.11 14.29
N ASP A 409 13.75 11.10 14.52
CA ASP A 409 14.35 11.57 15.77
C ASP A 409 14.88 13.01 15.74
N GLY A 410 15.09 13.58 14.56
CA GLY A 410 15.56 14.94 14.33
C GLY A 410 17.08 15.06 14.22
N ASP A 411 17.80 13.96 13.95
CA ASP A 411 19.26 13.94 13.82
C ASP A 411 19.77 14.26 12.40
N GLY A 412 18.86 14.30 11.43
CA GLY A 412 19.10 14.66 10.04
C GLY A 412 19.24 13.48 9.09
N ASP A 413 19.33 12.23 9.58
CA ASP A 413 19.31 11.03 8.73
C ASP A 413 17.85 10.64 8.43
N ILE A 414 17.58 10.11 7.23
CA ILE A 414 16.23 9.64 6.89
C ILE A 414 16.01 8.25 7.48
N ASP A 415 15.08 8.15 8.42
CA ASP A 415 14.64 6.92 9.06
C ASP A 415 13.48 6.26 8.29
N VAL A 416 13.12 5.04 8.72
CA VAL A 416 11.99 4.30 8.14
C VAL A 416 11.01 3.83 9.21
N VAL A 417 9.73 4.15 9.06
CA VAL A 417 8.63 3.60 9.87
C VAL A 417 7.94 2.49 9.08
N ILE A 418 7.66 1.37 9.73
CA ILE A 418 7.02 0.20 9.12
C ILE A 418 5.81 -0.21 9.94
N VAL A 419 4.68 -0.45 9.27
CA VAL A 419 3.47 -1.02 9.87
C VAL A 419 3.21 -2.44 9.38
N SER A 420 2.48 -3.21 10.18
CA SER A 420 2.16 -4.59 9.90
C SER A 420 0.66 -4.86 9.80
N MET A 421 0.29 -5.53 8.71
CA MET A 421 -1.07 -5.98 8.42
C MET A 421 -1.41 -7.31 9.11
N SER A 422 -0.42 -8.19 9.28
CA SER A 422 -0.66 -9.60 9.60
C SER A 422 0.38 -10.21 10.57
N ASN A 423 1.01 -9.38 11.43
CA ASN A 423 1.84 -9.91 12.51
C ASN A 423 1.04 -10.88 13.39
N ASP A 424 1.72 -11.82 14.06
CA ASP A 424 1.08 -12.80 14.93
C ASP A 424 0.43 -12.12 16.15
N TYR A 425 -0.84 -11.73 16.00
CA TYR A 425 -1.63 -11.01 17.01
C TYR A 425 -2.02 -11.88 18.21
N ALA A 426 -1.84 -13.21 18.12
CA ALA A 426 -2.05 -14.09 19.26
C ALA A 426 -1.01 -13.82 20.37
N ASN A 427 0.14 -13.25 20.01
CA ASN A 427 1.15 -12.78 20.94
C ASN A 427 1.10 -11.24 21.09
N PRO A 428 0.63 -10.70 22.22
CA PRO A 428 0.47 -9.25 22.42
C PRO A 428 1.80 -8.48 22.51
N ARG A 429 2.94 -9.17 22.46
CA ARG A 429 4.28 -8.55 22.42
C ARG A 429 4.76 -8.29 21.00
N ASN A 430 4.09 -8.83 19.99
CA ASN A 430 4.52 -8.62 18.61
C ASN A 430 4.23 -7.18 18.20
N PRO A 431 5.21 -6.48 17.62
CA PRO A 431 5.04 -5.11 17.15
C PRO A 431 4.00 -5.05 16.03
N SER A 432 3.15 -4.04 16.06
CA SER A 432 2.32 -3.66 14.90
C SER A 432 2.94 -2.52 14.11
N ILE A 433 3.80 -1.73 14.77
CA ILE A 433 4.52 -0.61 14.18
C ILE A 433 5.91 -0.50 14.79
N ILE A 434 6.92 -0.31 13.95
CA ILE A 434 8.33 -0.16 14.35
C ILE A 434 8.96 1.02 13.62
N TRP A 435 10.05 1.52 14.20
CA TRP A 435 10.93 2.52 13.61
C TRP A 435 12.31 1.91 13.41
N LEU A 436 12.82 1.94 12.18
CA LEU A 436 14.20 1.63 11.83
C LEU A 436 15.01 2.93 11.88
N GLU A 437 15.97 2.98 12.80
CA GLU A 437 16.84 4.14 12.97
C GLU A 437 18.01 4.04 11.99
N ASN A 438 18.21 5.09 11.21
CA ASN A 438 19.32 5.25 10.30
C ASN A 438 20.48 5.96 11.01
N ASP A 439 21.64 5.30 11.12
CA ASP A 439 22.86 5.87 11.74
C ASP A 439 23.97 5.96 10.68
N GLY A 440 23.86 6.98 9.83
CA GLY A 440 24.69 7.19 8.65
C GLY A 440 24.68 5.98 7.71
N ASN A 441 23.51 5.69 7.14
CA ASN A 441 23.21 4.61 6.19
C ASN A 441 23.38 3.21 6.78
N LYS A 442 23.03 3.06 8.07
CA LYS A 442 23.12 1.78 8.78
C LYS A 442 21.91 1.56 9.67
N PHE A 443 20.98 0.74 9.17
CA PHE A 443 19.79 0.29 9.88
C PHE A 443 20.10 -0.87 10.85
N LYS A 444 20.88 -0.57 11.90
CA LYS A 444 21.26 -1.57 12.92
C LYS A 444 20.32 -1.63 14.11
N ARG A 445 19.47 -0.62 14.29
CA ARG A 445 18.58 -0.46 15.45
C ARG A 445 17.13 -0.41 14.95
N GLN A 446 16.27 -1.20 15.59
CA GLN A 446 14.83 -1.22 15.34
C GLN A 446 14.15 -0.98 16.69
N HIS A 447 13.30 0.04 16.76
CA HIS A 447 12.61 0.45 17.96
C HIS A 447 11.13 0.08 17.89
N LEU A 448 10.60 -0.40 19.00
CA LEU A 448 9.17 -0.57 19.17
C LEU A 448 8.50 0.80 19.29
N ILE A 449 7.53 1.11 18.42
CA ILE A 449 6.60 2.22 18.66
C ILE A 449 5.43 1.68 19.49
N ASP A 450 4.70 0.70 18.95
CA ASP A 450 3.53 0.12 19.61
C ASP A 450 3.22 -1.32 19.14
N THR A 451 2.39 -2.00 19.92
CA THR A 451 1.82 -3.32 19.57
C THR A 451 0.33 -3.25 19.22
N LYS A 452 -0.28 -2.06 19.36
CA LYS A 452 -1.67 -1.76 19.01
C LYS A 452 -1.79 -0.34 18.43
N PRO A 453 -2.74 -0.10 17.49
CA PRO A 453 -3.65 -1.08 16.88
C PRO A 453 -2.95 -2.15 16.05
N THR A 454 -3.72 -3.18 15.71
CA THR A 454 -3.32 -4.29 14.85
C THR A 454 -3.98 -4.14 13.47
N GLU A 455 -3.45 -4.86 12.48
CA GLU A 455 -3.93 -4.85 11.09
C GLU A 455 -3.75 -3.48 10.41
N LEU A 456 -2.52 -2.98 10.36
CA LEU A 456 -2.17 -1.69 9.80
C LEU A 456 -1.59 -1.84 8.38
N ILE A 457 -2.12 -1.10 7.41
CA ILE A 457 -1.62 -1.13 6.02
C ILE A 457 -1.13 0.21 5.51
N ALA A 458 -1.59 1.31 6.09
CA ALA A 458 -1.23 2.65 5.68
C ALA A 458 -0.47 3.35 6.81
N VAL A 459 0.57 4.09 6.46
CA VAL A 459 1.34 4.91 7.41
C VAL A 459 1.80 6.19 6.72
N GLY A 460 1.75 7.30 7.44
CA GLY A 460 2.26 8.60 7.01
C GLY A 460 2.90 9.30 8.20
N CYS A 461 3.86 10.19 7.95
CA CYS A 461 4.57 10.92 8.99
C CYS A 461 4.54 12.43 8.70
N GLY A 462 4.45 13.25 9.75
CA GLY A 462 4.47 14.71 9.64
C GLY A 462 4.07 15.38 10.96
N ASP A 463 4.23 16.69 11.05
CA ASP A 463 3.92 17.46 12.26
C ASP A 463 2.41 17.76 12.38
N VAL A 464 1.65 16.80 12.93
CA VAL A 464 0.18 16.87 13.01
C VAL A 464 -0.28 17.95 13.99
N ASN A 465 0.50 18.18 15.05
CA ASN A 465 0.10 19.08 16.13
C ASN A 465 0.69 20.51 16.02
N GLY A 466 1.63 20.74 15.10
CA GLY A 466 2.31 22.00 14.85
C GLY A 466 3.43 22.34 15.85
N ASP A 467 4.03 21.34 16.51
CA ASP A 467 5.09 21.54 17.52
C ASP A 467 6.52 21.42 16.97
N GLY A 468 6.65 21.15 15.67
CA GLY A 468 7.91 20.99 14.95
C GLY A 468 8.53 19.61 15.08
N LYS A 469 7.83 18.62 15.64
CA LYS A 469 8.26 17.23 15.71
C LYS A 469 7.45 16.37 14.75
N ILE A 470 8.10 15.34 14.23
CA ILE A 470 7.44 14.38 13.35
C ILE A 470 6.56 13.43 14.17
N ASP A 471 5.26 13.49 13.92
CA ASP A 471 4.26 12.54 14.40
C ASP A 471 4.05 11.43 13.36
N ILE A 472 3.43 10.33 13.79
CA ILE A 472 3.15 9.17 12.93
C ILE A 472 1.65 8.92 12.91
N VAL A 473 1.08 8.73 11.72
CA VAL A 473 -0.32 8.35 11.51
C VAL A 473 -0.36 6.98 10.85
N ALA A 474 -1.22 6.08 11.33
CA ALA A 474 -1.49 4.80 10.66
C ALA A 474 -2.97 4.51 10.49
N GLY A 475 -3.28 3.80 9.40
CA GLY A 475 -4.62 3.35 9.04
C GLY A 475 -4.81 1.84 9.25
N GLN A 476 -5.86 1.47 9.97
CA GLN A 476 -6.26 0.08 10.16
C GLN A 476 -7.05 -0.45 8.96
N PHE A 477 -6.77 -1.67 8.56
CA PHE A 477 -7.52 -2.42 7.56
C PHE A 477 -7.82 -3.81 8.09
N ARG A 478 -9.06 -4.03 8.52
CA ARG A 478 -9.42 -5.28 9.16
C ARG A 478 -9.41 -6.44 8.17
N ILE A 479 -8.75 -7.54 8.47
CA ILE A 479 -8.85 -8.73 7.63
C ILE A 479 -10.23 -9.39 7.88
N PRO A 480 -10.94 -9.91 6.86
CA PRO A 480 -12.17 -10.65 7.09
C PRO A 480 -12.00 -11.73 8.17
N LEU A 481 -12.96 -11.80 9.11
CA LEU A 481 -12.97 -12.74 10.25
C LEU A 481 -11.97 -12.45 11.38
N SER A 482 -11.20 -11.36 11.32
CA SER A 482 -10.39 -10.92 12.46
C SER A 482 -11.27 -10.48 13.64
N VAL A 483 -10.78 -10.63 14.88
CA VAL A 483 -11.46 -10.15 16.10
C VAL A 483 -10.49 -9.27 16.87
N VAL A 484 -10.33 -8.05 16.38
CA VAL A 484 -9.44 -7.02 16.95
C VAL A 484 -10.23 -5.77 17.31
N GLU A 485 -9.63 -4.91 18.12
CA GLU A 485 -10.22 -3.63 18.52
C GLU A 485 -10.23 -2.65 17.34
N ASP A 486 -11.34 -1.92 17.21
CA ASP A 486 -11.58 -0.97 16.14
C ASP A 486 -10.88 0.35 16.44
N GLN A 487 -9.81 0.64 15.71
CA GLN A 487 -9.07 1.90 15.77
C GLN A 487 -8.71 2.32 14.33
N PRO A 488 -9.65 2.93 13.59
CA PRO A 488 -9.48 3.20 12.17
C PRO A 488 -8.23 4.00 11.83
N ILE A 489 -8.01 5.09 12.57
CA ILE A 489 -6.90 6.01 12.39
C ILE A 489 -6.29 6.23 13.77
N THR A 490 -5.02 5.88 13.90
CA THR A 490 -4.24 6.10 15.11
C THR A 490 -3.08 7.03 14.80
N ILE A 491 -2.83 7.98 15.69
CA ILE A 491 -1.71 8.90 15.60
C ILE A 491 -0.86 8.74 16.85
N TRP A 492 0.46 8.66 16.67
CA TRP A 492 1.44 8.73 17.73
C TRP A 492 2.07 10.11 17.69
N ILE A 493 1.70 10.95 18.65
CA ILE A 493 2.24 12.30 18.80
C ILE A 493 3.56 12.22 19.58
N LYS A 494 4.64 12.77 19.02
CA LYS A 494 5.98 12.74 19.64
C LYS A 494 6.08 13.76 20.79
N GLU A 495 6.50 13.31 21.98
CA GLU A 495 6.52 14.15 23.20
C GLU A 495 7.74 15.06 23.34
#